data_AF-E5XV92-F1
#
_entry.id   AF-E5XV92-F1
#
_cell.length_a   1.000
_cell.length_b   1.000
_cell.length_c   1.000
_cell.angle_alpha   90.00
_cell.angle_beta   90.00
_cell.angle_gamma   90.00
#
_symmetry.space_group_name_H-M   'P 1'
#
loop_
_entity.id
_entity.type
_entity.pdbx_description
1 polymer ?
#
loop_
_entity_poly.entity_id
_entity_poly.type
_entity_poly.pdbx_seq_one_letter_code
_entity_poly.pdbx_strand_id
1 'polypeptide(L)'
;MLDFVYYPVSGVLWLWHWVFSQILGPESGFGWALSVVALVCTLRALLYAPAIRQIRFMRKMQEIQPQMKAIQTKYAKDRQRQALEMQKLQKEHGFNPLLGCLPMLLQIPVFIGLYHVLSSFNRTAGAFFSGGGSMTPEQNRNTKNYVFSPHDVQSFLESRFFGVPLSSYITEPAASFNAFIKAGSAVDFQRWQIAAVAIPLMLIASVATHMNSRASLSRQPADVSEQPQAAMMRVMSLWVFPLGVLIFGWASPIALLLYWVSNNAWTYGQQHLVFRKIDREDEEKKRQAVERRAANAPKPGAKPVRKKAENPAAHDSQSE
;
A
#
# COMPACT_ATOMS: atom_id res chain seq x y z
N MET A 1 -17.92 -15.01 -1.63
CA MET A 1 -18.23 -13.65 -1.12
C MET A 1 -16.96 -12.81 -1.30
N LEU A 2 -16.99 -11.78 -2.17
CA LEU A 2 -15.87 -11.05 -2.82
C LEU A 2 -15.41 -11.54 -4.20
N ASP A 3 -16.21 -12.38 -4.87
CA ASP A 3 -15.95 -12.88 -6.22
C ASP A 3 -15.71 -11.75 -7.24
N PHE A 4 -16.35 -10.59 -7.06
CA PHE A 4 -16.12 -9.39 -7.89
C PHE A 4 -14.69 -8.84 -7.81
N VAL A 5 -13.92 -9.17 -6.76
CA VAL A 5 -12.49 -8.87 -6.62
C VAL A 5 -11.65 -10.03 -7.13
N TYR A 6 -12.05 -11.27 -6.81
CA TYR A 6 -11.27 -12.47 -7.11
C TYR A 6 -11.18 -12.79 -8.60
N TYR A 7 -12.28 -12.65 -9.34
CA TYR A 7 -12.29 -12.89 -10.79
C TYR A 7 -11.41 -11.89 -11.56
N PRO A 8 -11.47 -10.56 -11.31
CA PRO A 8 -10.54 -9.64 -11.96
C PRO A 8 -9.07 -9.89 -11.61
N VAL A 9 -8.76 -10.14 -10.33
CA VAL A 9 -7.37 -10.40 -9.91
C VAL A 9 -6.82 -11.67 -10.56
N SER A 10 -7.61 -12.76 -10.57
CA SER A 10 -7.22 -14.00 -11.23
C SER A 10 -7.15 -13.84 -12.76
N GLY A 11 -8.03 -13.06 -13.38
CA GLY A 11 -8.00 -12.71 -14.80
C GLY A 11 -6.70 -11.99 -15.21
N VAL A 12 -6.28 -10.99 -14.43
CA VAL A 12 -5.01 -10.29 -14.69
C VAL A 12 -3.82 -11.22 -14.49
N LEU A 13 -3.83 -12.05 -13.45
CA LEU A 13 -2.76 -13.04 -13.23
C LEU A 13 -2.68 -14.04 -14.38
N TRP A 14 -3.82 -14.54 -14.84
CA TRP A 14 -3.93 -15.46 -15.97
C TRP A 14 -3.39 -14.84 -17.25
N LEU A 15 -3.74 -13.57 -17.53
CA LEU A 15 -3.23 -12.84 -18.69
C LEU A 15 -1.70 -12.78 -18.68
N TRP A 16 -1.09 -12.41 -17.54
CA TRP A 16 0.37 -12.34 -17.45
C TRP A 16 1.03 -13.70 -17.54
N HIS A 17 0.43 -14.74 -16.94
CA HIS A 17 0.93 -16.09 -17.07
C HIS A 17 0.87 -16.57 -18.52
N TRP A 18 -0.22 -16.31 -19.23
CA TRP A 18 -0.35 -16.59 -20.64
C TRP A 18 0.71 -15.85 -21.48
N VAL A 19 1.02 -14.59 -21.17
CA VAL A 19 2.10 -13.83 -21.84
C VAL A 19 3.46 -14.47 -21.58
N PHE A 20 3.79 -14.76 -20.31
CA PHE A 20 5.09 -15.34 -19.97
C PHE A 20 5.24 -16.79 -20.41
N SER A 21 4.14 -17.54 -20.56
CA SER A 21 4.18 -18.91 -21.06
C SER A 21 4.59 -18.98 -22.52
N GLN A 22 4.33 -17.95 -23.33
CA GLN A 22 4.82 -17.88 -24.72
C GLN A 22 6.35 -17.79 -24.79
N ILE A 23 7.00 -17.28 -23.74
CA ILE A 23 8.44 -17.00 -23.71
C ILE A 23 9.21 -18.06 -22.94
N LEU A 24 8.69 -18.47 -21.79
CA LEU A 24 9.37 -19.35 -20.83
C LEU A 24 8.77 -20.77 -20.77
N GLY A 25 7.65 -20.99 -21.46
CA GLY A 25 6.87 -22.23 -21.39
C GLY A 25 5.76 -22.20 -20.31
N PRO A 26 4.68 -22.97 -20.49
CA PRO A 26 3.52 -22.97 -19.58
C PRO A 26 3.86 -23.48 -18.18
N GLU A 27 4.75 -24.46 -18.06
CA GLU A 27 5.11 -25.08 -16.77
C GLU A 27 6.23 -24.33 -16.02
N SER A 28 6.65 -23.16 -16.53
CA SER A 28 7.79 -22.44 -15.97
C SER A 28 7.45 -21.79 -14.63
N GLY A 29 8.17 -22.20 -13.57
CA GLY A 29 8.09 -21.52 -12.28
C GLY A 29 8.55 -20.07 -12.31
N PHE A 30 9.50 -19.72 -13.17
CA PHE A 30 9.87 -18.31 -13.41
C PHE A 30 8.74 -17.55 -14.13
N GLY A 31 8.04 -18.19 -15.07
CA GLY A 31 6.85 -17.62 -15.70
C GLY A 31 5.77 -17.28 -14.69
N TRP A 32 5.43 -18.22 -13.80
CA TRP A 32 4.49 -17.98 -12.70
C TRP A 32 4.98 -16.90 -11.72
N ALA A 33 6.25 -16.91 -11.33
CA ALA A 33 6.84 -15.89 -10.45
C ALA A 33 6.73 -14.48 -11.06
N LEU A 34 7.11 -14.32 -12.34
CA LEU A 34 6.99 -13.06 -13.08
C LEU A 34 5.53 -12.63 -13.23
N SER A 35 4.60 -13.57 -13.37
CA SER A 35 3.16 -13.28 -13.43
C SER A 35 2.66 -12.62 -12.16
N VAL A 36 3.13 -13.09 -10.99
CA VAL A 36 2.82 -12.45 -9.70
C VAL A 36 3.39 -11.04 -9.64
N VAL A 37 4.64 -10.83 -10.06
CA VAL A 37 5.27 -9.49 -10.10
C VAL A 37 4.48 -8.55 -11.02
N ALA A 38 4.14 -9.00 -12.24
CA ALA A 38 3.44 -8.21 -13.24
C ALA A 38 2.00 -7.89 -12.85
N LEU A 39 1.31 -8.82 -12.16
CA LEU A 39 0.01 -8.57 -11.53
C LEU A 39 0.10 -7.37 -10.58
N VAL A 40 1.09 -7.36 -9.67
CA VAL A 40 1.27 -6.25 -8.72
C VAL A 40 1.50 -4.94 -9.45
N CYS A 41 2.42 -4.92 -10.42
CA CYS A 41 2.70 -3.74 -11.23
C CYS A 41 1.45 -3.23 -11.94
N THR A 42 0.62 -4.12 -12.48
CA THR A 42 -0.63 -3.76 -13.19
C THR A 42 -1.66 -3.15 -12.25
N LEU A 43 -1.93 -3.80 -11.12
CA LEU A 43 -2.87 -3.29 -10.13
C LEU A 43 -2.40 -1.94 -9.58
N ARG A 44 -1.10 -1.81 -9.31
CA ARG A 44 -0.53 -0.55 -8.82
C ARG A 44 -0.53 0.56 -9.88
N ALA A 45 -0.31 0.23 -11.15
CA ALA A 45 -0.42 1.18 -12.26
C ALA A 45 -1.87 1.69 -12.41
N LEU A 46 -2.86 0.80 -12.34
CA LEU A 46 -4.28 1.17 -12.38
C LEU A 46 -4.65 2.12 -11.22
N LEU A 47 -4.10 1.87 -10.03
CA LEU A 47 -4.36 2.67 -8.84
C LEU A 47 -3.43 3.88 -8.69
N TYR A 48 -2.56 4.15 -9.65
CA TYR A 48 -1.57 5.22 -9.58
C TYR A 48 -2.21 6.61 -9.44
N ALA A 49 -3.22 6.92 -10.27
CA ALA A 49 -3.91 8.22 -10.21
C ALA A 49 -4.70 8.43 -8.90
N PRO A 50 -5.50 7.47 -8.41
CA PRO A 50 -6.03 7.52 -7.05
C PRO A 50 -4.97 7.72 -5.97
N ALA A 51 -3.85 6.99 -6.04
CA ALA A 51 -2.77 7.08 -5.06
C ALA A 51 -2.13 8.47 -5.02
N ILE A 52 -1.92 9.14 -6.15
CA ILE A 52 -1.43 10.53 -6.18
C ILE A 52 -2.41 11.48 -5.50
N ARG A 53 -3.71 11.37 -5.81
CA ARG A 53 -4.75 12.22 -5.18
C ARG A 53 -4.72 12.08 -3.66
N GLN A 54 -4.55 10.86 -3.19
CA GLN A 54 -4.46 10.53 -1.78
C GLN A 54 -3.17 11.07 -1.13
N ILE A 55 -2.01 10.96 -1.78
CA ILE A 55 -0.74 11.54 -1.27
C ILE A 55 -0.87 13.06 -1.13
N ARG A 56 -1.46 13.73 -2.13
CA ARG A 56 -1.71 15.19 -2.09
C ARG A 56 -2.67 15.57 -0.96
N PHE A 57 -3.70 14.77 -0.72
CA PHE A 57 -4.62 14.97 0.42
C PHE A 57 -3.89 14.87 1.76
N MET A 58 -3.02 13.87 1.93
CA MET A 58 -2.24 13.71 3.15
C MET A 58 -1.25 14.83 3.39
N ARG A 59 -0.74 15.43 2.32
CA ARG A 59 0.11 16.61 2.42
C ARG A 59 -0.65 17.85 2.90
N LYS A 60 -1.84 18.11 2.35
CA LYS A 60 -2.69 19.22 2.83
C LYS A 60 -3.02 19.07 4.32
N MET A 61 -3.22 17.83 4.79
CA MET A 61 -3.37 17.57 6.22
C MET A 61 -2.15 18.00 7.03
N GLN A 62 -0.93 17.72 6.53
CA GLN A 62 0.30 18.16 7.19
C GLN A 62 0.40 19.69 7.30
N GLU A 63 -0.13 20.45 6.33
CA GLU A 63 -0.14 21.92 6.38
C GLU A 63 -1.06 22.47 7.49
N ILE A 64 -2.11 21.74 7.86
CA ILE A 64 -3.11 22.15 8.88
C ILE A 64 -2.72 21.69 10.30
N GLN A 65 -1.77 20.74 10.42
CA GLN A 65 -1.22 20.27 11.71
C GLN A 65 -0.87 21.37 12.72
N PRO A 66 -0.17 22.46 12.37
CA PRO A 66 0.14 23.52 13.33
C PRO A 66 -1.12 24.20 13.90
N GLN A 67 -2.17 24.38 13.09
CA GLN A 67 -3.44 24.96 13.55
C GLN A 67 -4.18 23.99 14.47
N MET A 68 -4.17 22.69 14.15
CA MET A 68 -4.71 21.65 15.03
C MET A 68 -4.01 21.66 16.40
N LYS A 69 -2.69 21.84 16.44
CA LYS A 69 -1.95 21.98 17.69
C LYS A 69 -2.31 23.23 18.46
N ALA A 70 -2.43 24.37 17.78
CA ALA A 70 -2.84 25.61 18.42
C ALA A 70 -4.20 25.45 19.13
N ILE A 71 -5.15 24.73 18.51
CA ILE A 71 -6.43 24.38 19.15
C ILE A 71 -6.21 23.45 20.35
N GLN A 72 -5.37 22.43 20.21
CA GLN A 72 -5.08 21.50 21.30
C GLN A 72 -4.47 22.20 22.53
N THR A 73 -3.55 23.14 22.32
CA THR A 73 -2.94 23.93 23.39
C THR A 73 -3.92 24.94 23.99
N LYS A 74 -4.69 25.64 23.14
CA LYS A 74 -5.66 26.68 23.57
C LYS A 74 -6.79 26.10 24.42
N TYR A 75 -7.26 24.89 24.11
CA TYR A 75 -8.38 24.23 24.79
C TYR A 75 -7.95 22.98 25.57
N ALA A 76 -6.70 22.91 26.03
CA ALA A 76 -6.15 21.73 26.73
C ALA A 76 -6.97 21.28 27.97
N LYS A 77 -7.68 22.22 28.62
CA LYS A 77 -8.52 21.98 29.79
C LYS A 77 -10.00 21.72 29.47
N ASP A 78 -10.42 21.89 28.22
CA ASP A 78 -11.81 21.77 27.77
C ASP A 78 -11.89 20.86 26.54
N ARG A 79 -11.97 19.55 26.80
CA ARG A 79 -12.01 18.52 25.74
C ARG A 79 -13.21 18.67 24.81
N GLN A 80 -14.35 19.14 25.32
CA GLN A 80 -15.55 19.30 24.49
C GLN A 80 -15.34 20.41 23.47
N ARG A 81 -14.85 21.57 23.93
CA ARG A 81 -14.58 22.71 23.05
C ARG A 81 -13.41 22.45 22.10
N GLN A 82 -12.38 21.76 22.58
CA GLN A 82 -11.28 21.27 21.75
C GLN A 82 -11.80 20.41 20.59
N ALA A 83 -12.67 19.44 20.85
CA ALA A 83 -13.23 18.57 19.80
C ALA A 83 -14.07 19.36 18.79
N LEU A 84 -14.88 20.32 19.27
CA LEU A 84 -15.71 21.18 18.42
C LEU A 84 -14.88 22.08 17.50
N GLU A 85 -13.88 22.77 18.04
CA GLU A 85 -12.99 23.65 17.26
C GLU A 85 -12.13 22.85 16.28
N MET A 86 -11.67 21.65 16.67
CA MET A 86 -10.97 20.73 15.77
C MET A 86 -11.87 20.32 14.60
N GLN A 87 -13.14 19.99 14.86
CA GLN A 87 -14.10 19.65 13.80
C GLN A 87 -14.39 20.84 12.90
N LYS A 88 -14.51 22.05 13.48
CA LYS A 88 -14.73 23.30 12.74
C LYS A 88 -13.55 23.60 11.82
N LEU A 89 -12.32 23.51 12.32
CA LEU A 89 -11.11 23.69 11.54
C LEU A 89 -11.03 22.70 10.36
N GLN A 90 -11.34 21.43 10.61
CA GLN A 90 -11.38 20.41 9.55
C GLN A 90 -12.44 20.74 8.49
N LYS A 91 -13.65 21.17 8.90
CA LYS A 91 -14.72 21.57 7.97
C LYS A 91 -14.35 22.81 7.14
N GLU A 92 -13.77 23.84 7.77
CA GLU A 92 -13.32 25.07 7.08
C GLU A 92 -12.28 24.79 6.00
N HIS A 93 -11.40 23.82 6.25
CA HIS A 93 -10.38 23.40 5.28
C HIS A 93 -10.85 22.26 4.36
N GLY A 94 -12.14 21.89 4.40
CA GLY A 94 -12.72 20.83 3.56
C GLY A 94 -12.15 19.43 3.81
N PHE A 95 -11.63 19.17 5.02
CA PHE A 95 -11.01 17.91 5.37
C PHE A 95 -12.02 16.92 5.97
N ASN A 96 -12.08 15.70 5.42
CA ASN A 96 -12.85 14.60 5.98
C ASN A 96 -11.91 13.54 6.57
N PRO A 97 -11.97 13.24 7.89
CA PRO A 97 -11.16 12.21 8.54
C PRO A 97 -11.18 10.84 7.84
N LEU A 98 -12.32 10.46 7.25
CA LEU A 98 -12.49 9.18 6.54
C LEU A 98 -11.70 9.11 5.23
N LEU A 99 -11.47 10.25 4.57
CA LEU A 99 -10.61 10.29 3.38
C LEU A 99 -9.14 10.04 3.73
N GLY A 100 -8.75 10.21 5.01
CA GLY A 100 -7.40 9.93 5.49
C GLY A 100 -7.08 8.44 5.60
N CYS A 101 -8.07 7.59 5.86
CA CYS A 101 -7.90 6.13 5.88
C CYS A 101 -8.20 5.44 4.54
N LEU A 102 -8.68 6.19 3.54
CA LEU A 102 -8.86 5.75 2.16
C LEU A 102 -7.71 4.90 1.58
N PRO A 103 -6.41 5.20 1.81
CA PRO A 103 -5.31 4.31 1.41
C PRO A 103 -5.51 2.86 1.81
N MET A 104 -5.88 2.68 3.08
CA MET A 104 -5.98 1.38 3.70
C MET A 104 -7.23 0.67 3.19
N LEU A 105 -8.35 1.41 3.07
CA LEU A 105 -9.60 0.88 2.54
C LEU A 105 -9.50 0.42 1.08
N LEU A 106 -8.70 1.08 0.25
CA LEU A 106 -8.49 0.66 -1.14
C LEU A 106 -7.46 -0.48 -1.25
N GLN A 107 -6.43 -0.49 -0.39
CA GLN A 107 -5.37 -1.51 -0.42
C GLN A 107 -5.82 -2.86 0.15
N ILE A 108 -6.69 -2.87 1.17
CA ILE A 108 -7.14 -4.10 1.84
C ILE A 108 -7.85 -5.05 0.84
N PRO A 109 -8.86 -4.64 0.04
CA PRO A 109 -9.52 -5.52 -0.91
C PRO A 109 -8.57 -6.09 -1.96
N VAL A 110 -7.62 -5.29 -2.43
CA VAL A 110 -6.61 -5.72 -3.42
C VAL A 110 -5.72 -6.82 -2.83
N PHE A 111 -5.23 -6.62 -1.62
CA PHE A 111 -4.44 -7.62 -0.91
C PHE A 111 -5.23 -8.91 -0.65
N ILE A 112 -6.46 -8.79 -0.14
CA ILE A 112 -7.34 -9.93 0.10
C ILE A 112 -7.58 -10.70 -1.20
N GLY A 113 -7.85 -10.01 -2.30
CA GLY A 113 -8.06 -10.63 -3.60
C GLY A 113 -6.85 -11.43 -4.08
N LEU A 114 -5.66 -10.81 -4.02
CA LEU A 114 -4.42 -11.48 -4.42
C LEU A 114 -4.08 -12.65 -3.51
N TYR A 115 -4.13 -12.45 -2.20
CA TYR A 115 -3.89 -13.50 -1.21
C TYR A 115 -4.84 -14.68 -1.42
N HIS A 116 -6.13 -14.39 -1.62
CA HIS A 116 -7.15 -15.41 -1.76
C HIS A 116 -6.98 -16.21 -3.06
N VAL A 117 -6.72 -15.55 -4.19
CA VAL A 117 -6.45 -16.22 -5.48
C VAL A 117 -5.21 -17.10 -5.39
N LEU A 118 -4.10 -16.59 -4.83
CA LEU A 118 -2.85 -17.35 -4.71
C LEU A 118 -2.97 -18.52 -3.72
N SER A 119 -3.60 -18.31 -2.57
CA SER A 119 -3.82 -19.38 -1.59
C SER A 119 -4.79 -20.44 -2.11
N SER A 120 -5.72 -20.07 -3.01
CA SER A 120 -6.67 -21.01 -3.61
C SER A 120 -6.03 -21.97 -4.63
N PHE A 121 -4.78 -21.79 -5.04
CA PHE A 121 -4.09 -22.81 -5.83
C PHE A 121 -3.79 -24.07 -5.00
N ASN A 122 -3.52 -23.91 -3.70
CA ASN A 122 -3.31 -25.03 -2.79
C ASN A 122 -4.33 -25.00 -1.64
N ARG A 123 -5.44 -25.71 -1.81
CA ARG A 123 -6.51 -25.83 -0.80
C ARG A 123 -6.35 -27.03 0.13
N THR A 124 -5.23 -27.75 0.04
CA THR A 124 -4.94 -28.93 0.88
C THR A 124 -4.29 -28.53 2.19
N ALA A 125 -3.52 -27.44 2.20
CA ALA A 125 -2.98 -26.83 3.40
C ALA A 125 -3.93 -25.73 3.85
N GLY A 126 -4.34 -25.76 5.12
CA GLY A 126 -5.12 -24.67 5.70
C GLY A 126 -4.26 -23.41 5.74
N ALA A 127 -4.48 -22.48 4.81
CA ALA A 127 -3.78 -21.21 4.84
C ALA A 127 -4.22 -20.41 6.08
N PHE A 128 -3.34 -19.56 6.60
CA PHE A 128 -3.51 -18.79 7.86
C PHE A 128 -4.88 -18.06 7.96
N PHE A 129 -5.45 -17.65 6.82
CA PHE A 129 -6.78 -17.00 6.73
C PHE A 129 -7.88 -17.83 6.04
N SER A 130 -7.59 -19.01 5.48
CA SER A 130 -8.61 -19.79 4.72
C SER A 130 -9.25 -20.93 5.49
N GLY A 131 -8.83 -21.19 6.73
CA GLY A 131 -9.43 -22.20 7.60
C GLY A 131 -9.37 -23.62 7.04
N GLY A 132 -8.29 -24.34 7.32
CA GLY A 132 -8.20 -25.80 7.13
C GLY A 132 -8.11 -26.30 5.68
N GLY A 133 -7.41 -27.42 5.50
CA GLY A 133 -7.35 -28.14 4.21
C GLY A 133 -8.71 -28.74 3.91
N SER A 134 -9.43 -28.18 2.94
CA SER A 134 -10.80 -28.61 2.59
C SER A 134 -10.83 -29.77 1.59
N MET A 135 -9.68 -30.10 0.99
CA MET A 135 -9.57 -31.02 -0.13
C MET A 135 -8.35 -31.94 -0.02
N THR A 136 -8.47 -33.15 -0.54
CA THR A 136 -7.30 -34.01 -0.80
C THR A 136 -6.45 -33.40 -1.93
N PRO A 137 -5.15 -33.77 -2.04
CA PRO A 137 -4.31 -33.34 -3.16
C PRO A 137 -4.91 -33.62 -4.54
N GLU A 138 -5.51 -34.79 -4.72
CA GLU A 138 -6.17 -35.18 -5.97
C GLU A 138 -7.41 -34.32 -6.27
N GLN A 139 -8.24 -34.05 -5.27
CA GLN A 139 -9.41 -33.17 -5.42
C GLN A 139 -8.98 -31.75 -5.78
N ASN A 140 -7.97 -31.20 -5.09
CA ASN A 140 -7.49 -29.85 -5.34
C ASN A 140 -6.94 -29.70 -6.77
N ARG A 141 -6.17 -30.67 -7.25
CA ARG A 141 -5.61 -30.71 -8.62
C ARG A 141 -6.67 -30.74 -9.72
N ASN A 142 -7.84 -31.32 -9.43
CA ASN A 142 -8.96 -31.40 -10.35
C ASN A 142 -9.98 -30.27 -10.17
N THR A 143 -9.72 -29.32 -9.28
CA THR A 143 -10.61 -28.20 -8.99
C THR A 143 -10.07 -26.91 -9.57
N LYS A 144 -10.85 -26.27 -10.44
CA LYS A 144 -10.52 -24.96 -11.04
C LYS A 144 -10.27 -23.88 -9.97
N ASN A 145 -9.51 -22.84 -10.31
CA ASN A 145 -9.28 -21.68 -9.45
C ASN A 145 -9.74 -20.41 -10.17
N TYR A 146 -10.98 -19.97 -9.95
CA TYR A 146 -11.57 -18.85 -10.69
C TYR A 146 -11.47 -19.05 -12.21
N VAL A 147 -10.73 -18.19 -12.91
CA VAL A 147 -10.49 -18.28 -14.36
C VAL A 147 -9.50 -19.38 -14.74
N PHE A 148 -8.70 -19.87 -13.78
CA PHE A 148 -7.71 -20.91 -14.02
C PHE A 148 -8.35 -22.29 -14.10
N SER A 149 -8.04 -23.02 -15.17
CA SER A 149 -8.47 -24.39 -15.37
C SER A 149 -7.78 -25.35 -14.38
N PRO A 150 -8.27 -26.61 -14.23
CA PRO A 150 -7.55 -27.63 -13.47
C PRO A 150 -6.12 -27.86 -13.96
N HIS A 151 -5.87 -27.74 -15.27
CA HIS A 151 -4.53 -27.83 -15.83
C HIS A 151 -3.62 -26.70 -15.33
N ASP A 152 -4.11 -25.46 -15.31
CA ASP A 152 -3.35 -24.32 -14.79
C ASP A 152 -3.05 -24.46 -13.30
N VAL A 153 -3.99 -25.05 -12.53
CA VAL A 153 -3.78 -25.34 -11.10
C VAL A 153 -2.68 -26.38 -10.92
N GLN A 154 -2.70 -27.45 -11.71
CA GLN A 154 -1.63 -28.45 -11.70
C GLN A 154 -0.28 -27.85 -12.08
N SER A 155 -0.26 -27.03 -13.14
CA SER A 155 0.94 -26.31 -13.58
C SER A 155 1.53 -25.44 -12.47
N PHE A 156 0.70 -24.65 -11.80
CA PHE A 156 1.15 -23.81 -10.69
C PHE A 156 1.74 -24.64 -9.53
N LEU A 157 1.04 -25.71 -9.13
CA LEU A 157 1.46 -26.59 -8.02
C LEU A 157 2.78 -27.34 -8.32
N GLU A 158 2.99 -27.72 -9.59
CA GLU A 158 4.16 -28.47 -10.04
C GLU A 158 5.32 -27.57 -10.46
N SER A 159 5.07 -26.28 -10.68
CA SER A 159 6.11 -25.33 -11.07
C SER A 159 7.22 -25.22 -10.00
N ARG A 160 8.46 -25.00 -10.45
CA ARG A 160 9.63 -24.84 -9.57
C ARG A 160 10.28 -23.47 -9.78
N PHE A 161 10.29 -22.66 -8.73
CA PHE A 161 11.02 -21.40 -8.67
C PHE A 161 12.25 -21.62 -7.78
N PHE A 162 13.45 -21.58 -8.37
CA PHE A 162 14.70 -22.00 -7.71
C PHE A 162 14.61 -23.39 -7.05
N GLY A 163 13.93 -24.34 -7.73
CA GLY A 163 13.81 -25.72 -7.26
C GLY A 163 12.72 -25.97 -6.22
N VAL A 164 11.88 -24.98 -5.89
CA VAL A 164 10.78 -25.14 -4.91
C VAL A 164 9.44 -24.65 -5.43
N PRO A 165 8.30 -25.21 -4.95
CA PRO A 165 6.96 -24.76 -5.34
C PRO A 165 6.65 -23.34 -4.87
N LEU A 166 6.01 -22.54 -5.70
CA LEU A 166 5.65 -21.15 -5.37
C LEU A 166 4.65 -21.03 -4.21
N SER A 167 3.75 -22.00 -4.05
CA SER A 167 2.78 -22.04 -2.94
C SER A 167 3.33 -22.63 -1.64
N SER A 168 4.57 -23.10 -1.62
CA SER A 168 5.18 -23.71 -0.43
C SER A 168 5.65 -22.65 0.58
N TYR A 169 5.73 -23.01 1.86
CA TYR A 169 6.16 -22.16 2.97
C TYR A 169 6.95 -22.95 4.04
N ILE A 170 7.78 -22.24 4.81
CA ILE A 170 8.81 -22.88 5.65
C ILE A 170 8.20 -23.80 6.74
N THR A 171 7.10 -23.37 7.35
CA THR A 171 6.49 -24.06 8.49
C THR A 171 5.48 -25.14 8.12
N GLU A 172 5.24 -25.39 6.83
CA GLU A 172 4.22 -26.35 6.43
C GLU A 172 4.61 -27.79 6.81
N PRO A 173 3.68 -28.62 7.30
CA PRO A 173 3.96 -30.02 7.60
C PRO A 173 4.46 -30.77 6.37
N ALA A 174 5.45 -31.67 6.52
CA ALA A 174 6.03 -32.41 5.41
C ALA A 174 5.01 -33.26 4.62
N ALA A 175 3.94 -33.71 5.28
CA ALA A 175 2.83 -34.39 4.62
C ALA A 175 2.13 -33.53 3.54
N SER A 176 2.17 -32.20 3.69
CA SER A 176 1.57 -31.24 2.75
C SER A 176 2.36 -31.15 1.43
N PHE A 177 3.62 -31.60 1.42
CA PHE A 177 4.45 -31.58 0.21
C PHE A 177 3.86 -32.42 -0.93
N ASN A 178 3.03 -33.42 -0.60
CA ASN A 178 2.28 -34.21 -1.56
C ASN A 178 1.31 -33.36 -2.43
N ALA A 179 0.95 -32.15 -2.00
CA ALA A 179 0.16 -31.23 -2.81
C ALA A 179 0.89 -30.79 -4.10
N PHE A 180 2.22 -30.72 -4.07
CA PHE A 180 3.05 -30.14 -5.13
C PHE A 180 3.66 -31.15 -6.09
N ILE A 181 3.29 -32.42 -5.97
CA ILE A 181 3.77 -33.51 -6.81
C ILE A 181 2.61 -34.33 -7.37
N LYS A 182 2.84 -34.96 -8.53
CA LYS A 182 1.88 -35.91 -9.10
C LYS A 182 1.76 -37.12 -8.17
N ALA A 183 0.57 -37.72 -8.13
CA ALA A 183 0.33 -38.93 -7.35
C ALA A 183 1.35 -40.02 -7.73
N GLY A 184 2.00 -40.62 -6.73
CA GLY A 184 3.03 -41.64 -6.91
C GLY A 184 4.44 -41.13 -7.24
N SER A 185 4.64 -39.82 -7.40
CA SER A 185 5.98 -39.24 -7.56
C SER A 185 6.69 -39.06 -6.22
N ALA A 186 8.02 -39.07 -6.22
CA ALA A 186 8.80 -38.68 -5.04
C ALA A 186 8.79 -37.15 -4.89
N VAL A 187 8.86 -36.68 -3.64
CA VAL A 187 9.08 -35.25 -3.36
C VAL A 187 10.50 -34.87 -3.79
N ASP A 188 10.60 -33.91 -4.70
CA ASP A 188 11.84 -33.46 -5.34
C ASP A 188 12.49 -32.25 -4.67
N PHE A 189 11.95 -31.80 -3.53
CA PHE A 189 12.48 -30.66 -2.77
C PHE A 189 12.47 -30.91 -1.26
N GLN A 190 13.22 -30.09 -0.53
CA GLN A 190 13.38 -30.16 0.92
C GLN A 190 13.05 -28.81 1.57
N ARG A 191 12.66 -28.85 2.85
CA ARG A 191 12.29 -27.64 3.61
C ARG A 191 13.39 -26.58 3.63
N TRP A 192 14.66 -26.98 3.69
CA TRP A 192 15.76 -26.02 3.68
C TRP A 192 15.87 -25.26 2.35
N GLN A 193 15.51 -25.88 1.22
CA GLN A 193 15.47 -25.22 -0.08
C GLN A 193 14.35 -24.16 -0.11
N ILE A 194 13.20 -24.46 0.52
CA ILE A 194 12.12 -23.47 0.69
C ILE A 194 12.66 -22.29 1.51
N ALA A 195 13.35 -22.56 2.62
CA ALA A 195 13.94 -21.53 3.45
C ALA A 195 15.01 -20.71 2.71
N ALA A 196 15.85 -21.35 1.88
CA ALA A 196 16.89 -20.70 1.08
C ALA A 196 16.31 -19.68 0.07
N VAL A 197 15.07 -19.87 -0.38
CA VAL A 197 14.37 -18.91 -1.27
C VAL A 197 13.54 -17.91 -0.46
N ALA A 198 12.79 -18.39 0.54
CA ALA A 198 11.87 -17.57 1.31
C ALA A 198 12.59 -16.55 2.20
N ILE A 199 13.65 -16.94 2.93
CA ILE A 199 14.34 -16.06 3.87
C ILE A 199 14.93 -14.82 3.17
N PRO A 200 15.65 -14.93 2.04
CA PRO A 200 16.10 -13.75 1.31
C PRO A 200 14.95 -12.82 0.88
N LEU A 201 13.84 -13.37 0.37
CA LEU A 201 12.67 -12.57 -0.01
C LEU A 201 12.05 -11.85 1.20
N MET A 202 11.96 -12.52 2.35
CA MET A 202 11.49 -11.93 3.61
C MET A 202 12.38 -10.79 4.08
N LEU A 203 13.70 -10.97 4.05
CA LEU A 203 14.67 -9.94 4.40
C LEU A 203 14.58 -8.73 3.46
N ILE A 204 14.51 -8.97 2.15
CA ILE A 204 14.32 -7.91 1.15
C ILE A 204 13.01 -7.16 1.40
N ALA A 205 11.90 -7.88 1.62
CA ALA A 205 10.61 -7.27 1.91
C ALA A 205 10.62 -6.44 3.21
N SER A 206 11.27 -6.94 4.27
CA SER A 206 11.40 -6.25 5.54
C SER A 206 12.24 -4.98 5.41
N VAL A 207 13.41 -5.06 4.78
CA VAL A 207 14.27 -3.90 4.50
C VAL A 207 13.54 -2.87 3.65
N ALA A 208 12.88 -3.30 2.58
CA ALA A 208 12.13 -2.40 1.70
C ALA A 208 10.94 -1.75 2.44
N THR A 209 10.26 -2.48 3.33
CA THR A 209 9.21 -1.93 4.20
C THR A 209 9.79 -0.86 5.14
N HIS A 210 10.93 -1.13 5.77
CA HIS A 210 11.62 -0.15 6.61
C HIS A 210 12.03 1.10 5.83
N MET A 211 12.59 0.93 4.63
CA MET A 211 12.97 2.04 3.75
C MET A 211 11.76 2.88 3.32
N ASN A 212 10.66 2.24 2.94
CA ASN A 212 9.40 2.92 2.60
C ASN A 212 8.85 3.72 3.79
N SER A 213 8.85 3.14 4.99
CA SER A 213 8.46 3.84 6.21
C SER A 213 9.37 5.03 6.50
N ARG A 214 10.71 4.88 6.40
CA ARG A 214 11.67 5.97 6.57
C ARG A 214 11.44 7.11 5.59
N ALA A 215 11.28 6.79 4.30
CA ALA A 215 11.04 7.78 3.26
C ALA A 215 9.74 8.57 3.51
N SER A 216 8.69 7.90 3.97
CA SER A 216 7.42 8.55 4.33
C SER A 216 7.53 9.42 5.58
N LEU A 217 8.22 8.95 6.62
CA LEU A 217 8.38 9.68 7.90
C LEU A 217 9.30 10.89 7.78
N SER A 218 10.35 10.81 6.95
CA SER A 218 11.29 11.93 6.74
C SER A 218 10.64 13.20 6.22
N ARG A 219 9.42 13.11 5.66
CA ARG A 219 8.64 14.23 5.15
C ARG A 219 7.63 14.77 6.15
N GLN A 220 7.52 14.19 7.35
CA GLN A 220 6.68 14.77 8.40
C GLN A 220 7.36 16.01 8.97
N PRO A 221 6.61 17.09 9.21
CA PRO A 221 7.20 18.30 9.78
C PRO A 221 7.68 18.03 11.22
N ALA A 222 8.78 18.69 11.61
CA ALA A 222 9.53 18.38 12.83
C ALA A 222 8.65 18.47 14.09
N ASP A 223 7.76 19.45 14.12
CA ASP A 223 6.81 19.66 15.20
C ASP A 223 5.88 18.43 15.36
N VAL A 224 5.41 17.80 14.28
CA VAL A 224 4.52 16.61 14.35
C VAL A 224 5.26 15.43 14.95
N SER A 225 6.56 15.30 14.69
CA SER A 225 7.37 14.18 15.18
C SER A 225 7.51 14.13 16.72
N GLU A 226 7.26 15.25 17.41
CA GLU A 226 7.33 15.37 18.88
C GLU A 226 6.04 14.93 19.60
N GLN A 227 4.94 14.72 18.88
CA GLN A 227 3.69 14.26 19.51
C GLN A 227 3.80 12.78 19.94
N PRO A 228 3.28 12.39 21.13
CA PRO A 228 3.29 10.99 21.58
C PRO A 228 2.66 10.02 20.58
N GLN A 229 1.58 10.43 19.91
CA GLN A 229 0.90 9.62 18.89
C GLN A 229 1.76 9.44 17.63
N ALA A 230 2.50 10.47 17.21
CA ALA A 230 3.41 10.39 16.06
C ALA A 230 4.66 9.56 16.39
N ALA A 231 5.19 9.69 17.62
CA ALA A 231 6.29 8.86 18.11
C ALA A 231 5.91 7.37 18.12
N MET A 232 4.71 7.03 18.59
CA MET A 232 4.19 5.67 18.53
C MET A 232 4.10 5.16 17.07
N MET A 233 3.48 5.94 16.18
CA MET A 233 3.37 5.59 14.76
C MET A 233 4.74 5.44 14.09
N ARG A 234 5.73 6.24 14.49
CA ARG A 234 7.12 6.13 14.01
C ARG A 234 7.74 4.80 14.44
N VAL A 235 7.64 4.41 15.70
CA VAL A 235 8.16 3.13 16.18
C VAL A 235 7.47 1.97 15.47
N MET A 236 6.13 2.02 15.38
CA MET A 236 5.35 0.98 14.70
C MET A 236 5.77 0.81 13.24
N SER A 237 5.84 1.91 12.48
CA SER A 237 6.16 1.87 11.05
C SER A 237 7.62 1.52 10.76
N LEU A 238 8.57 1.94 11.60
CA LEU A 238 9.99 1.66 11.39
C LEU A 238 10.42 0.28 11.86
N TRP A 239 9.79 -0.26 12.90
CA TRP A 239 10.29 -1.47 13.55
C TRP A 239 9.24 -2.57 13.62
N VAL A 240 8.02 -2.25 14.06
CA VAL A 240 6.97 -3.27 14.23
C VAL A 240 6.52 -3.83 12.88
N PHE A 241 6.29 -2.99 11.86
CA PHE A 241 5.85 -3.48 10.55
C PHE A 241 6.93 -4.28 9.81
N PRO A 242 8.20 -3.82 9.71
CA PRO A 242 9.26 -4.64 9.11
C PRO A 242 9.50 -5.96 9.84
N LEU A 243 9.42 -5.97 11.18
CA LEU A 243 9.51 -7.21 11.96
C LEU A 243 8.30 -8.11 11.71
N GLY A 244 7.10 -7.52 11.64
CA GLY A 244 5.86 -8.23 11.31
C GLY A 244 5.93 -8.92 9.94
N VAL A 245 6.55 -8.29 8.95
CA VAL A 245 6.81 -8.92 7.63
C VAL A 245 7.69 -10.16 7.75
N LEU A 246 8.70 -10.16 8.62
CA LEU A 246 9.54 -11.34 8.87
C LEU A 246 8.76 -12.44 9.59
N ILE A 247 8.02 -12.10 10.65
CA ILE A 247 7.24 -13.07 11.42
C ILE A 247 6.16 -13.70 10.55
N PHE A 248 5.43 -12.89 9.80
CA PHE A 248 4.37 -13.36 8.91
C PHE A 248 4.94 -14.12 7.71
N GLY A 249 6.05 -13.63 7.15
CA GLY A 249 6.72 -14.26 6.02
C GLY A 249 7.14 -15.71 6.30
N TRP A 250 7.43 -16.03 7.57
CA TRP A 250 7.79 -17.37 8.02
C TRP A 250 6.73 -18.44 7.73
N ALA A 251 5.45 -18.06 7.77
CA ALA A 251 4.31 -18.94 7.49
C ALA A 251 3.63 -18.62 6.15
N SER A 252 4.29 -17.85 5.28
CA SER A 252 3.71 -17.36 4.03
C SER A 252 4.24 -18.11 2.81
N PRO A 253 3.38 -18.40 1.81
CA PRO A 253 3.82 -18.91 0.53
C PRO A 253 4.85 -18.02 -0.16
N ILE A 254 5.80 -18.61 -0.89
CA ILE A 254 6.82 -17.87 -1.66
C ILE A 254 6.16 -16.86 -2.63
N ALA A 255 5.06 -17.23 -3.28
CA ALA A 255 4.31 -16.33 -4.16
C ALA A 255 3.84 -15.04 -3.43
N LEU A 256 3.46 -15.15 -2.15
CA LEU A 256 3.06 -13.99 -1.35
C LEU A 256 4.27 -13.12 -0.96
N LEU A 257 5.44 -13.73 -0.75
CA LEU A 257 6.69 -13.00 -0.52
C LEU A 257 7.13 -12.22 -1.77
N LEU A 258 7.00 -12.83 -2.96
CA LEU A 258 7.24 -12.14 -4.24
C LEU A 258 6.31 -10.94 -4.43
N TYR A 259 5.02 -11.10 -4.08
CA TYR A 259 4.08 -9.99 -4.01
C TYR A 259 4.61 -8.88 -3.10
N TRP A 260 5.07 -9.20 -1.90
CA TRP A 260 5.53 -8.21 -0.94
C TRP A 260 6.75 -7.42 -1.41
N VAL A 261 7.73 -8.11 -1.99
CA VAL A 261 8.93 -7.49 -2.56
C VAL A 261 8.52 -6.56 -3.69
N SER A 262 7.71 -7.03 -4.64
CA SER A 262 7.24 -6.25 -5.78
C SER A 262 6.44 -5.02 -5.35
N ASN A 263 5.55 -5.20 -4.37
CA ASN A 263 4.69 -4.15 -3.83
C ASN A 263 5.50 -3.07 -3.10
N ASN A 264 6.54 -3.46 -2.35
CA ASN A 264 7.45 -2.53 -1.71
C ASN A 264 8.36 -1.80 -2.72
N ALA A 265 8.87 -2.50 -3.72
CA ALA A 265 9.68 -1.90 -4.79
C ALA A 265 8.86 -0.87 -5.58
N TRP A 266 7.62 -1.20 -5.95
CA TRP A 266 6.69 -0.25 -6.57
C TRP A 266 6.45 0.96 -5.66
N THR A 267 6.16 0.73 -4.37
CA THR A 267 5.89 1.81 -3.42
C THR A 267 7.08 2.75 -3.32
N TYR A 268 8.29 2.22 -3.23
CA TYR A 268 9.51 3.01 -3.21
C TYR A 268 9.64 3.86 -4.48
N GLY A 269 9.53 3.26 -5.67
CA GLY A 269 9.60 3.98 -6.94
C GLY A 269 8.51 5.04 -7.08
N GLN A 270 7.26 4.68 -6.80
CA GLN A 270 6.12 5.60 -6.82
C GLN A 270 6.34 6.78 -5.89
N GLN A 271 6.76 6.55 -4.65
CA GLN A 271 7.01 7.63 -3.69
C GLN A 271 8.06 8.59 -4.24
N HIS A 272 9.20 8.11 -4.74
CA HIS A 272 10.26 8.97 -5.27
C HIS A 272 9.80 9.80 -6.48
N LEU A 273 9.05 9.19 -7.40
CA LEU A 273 8.53 9.89 -8.58
C LEU A 273 7.47 10.94 -8.21
N VAL A 274 6.50 10.55 -7.37
CA VAL A 274 5.37 11.42 -6.99
C VAL A 274 5.87 12.58 -6.14
N PHE A 275 6.73 12.33 -5.14
CA PHE A 275 7.23 13.39 -4.30
C PHE A 275 8.15 14.35 -5.04
N ARG A 276 9.02 13.86 -5.93
CA ARG A 276 9.83 14.75 -6.79
C ARG A 276 8.96 15.69 -7.62
N LYS A 277 7.83 15.19 -8.12
CA LYS A 277 6.86 16.01 -8.85
C LYS A 277 6.20 17.06 -7.94
N ILE A 278 5.77 16.65 -6.75
CA ILE A 278 5.15 17.54 -5.78
C ILE A 278 6.11 18.65 -5.35
N ASP A 279 7.36 18.32 -5.02
CA ASP A 279 8.38 19.28 -4.57
C ASP A 279 8.65 20.34 -5.67
N ARG A 280 8.74 19.90 -6.94
CA ARG A 280 8.84 20.80 -8.10
C ARG A 280 7.63 21.73 -8.22
N GLU A 281 6.41 21.21 -8.04
CA GLU A 281 5.18 22.02 -8.09
C GLU A 281 5.17 23.12 -7.01
N ASP A 282 5.76 22.89 -5.83
CA ASP A 282 5.81 23.93 -4.79
C ASP A 282 6.92 24.94 -4.98
N GLU A 283 8.07 24.51 -5.49
CA GLU A 283 9.12 25.45 -5.87
C GLU A 283 8.61 26.43 -6.93
N GLU A 284 7.88 25.93 -7.93
CA GLU A 284 7.22 26.76 -8.95
C GLU A 284 6.20 27.73 -8.31
N LYS A 285 5.35 27.26 -7.40
CA LYS A 285 4.41 28.13 -6.66
C LYS A 285 5.11 29.18 -5.80
N LYS A 286 6.22 28.82 -5.13
CA LYS A 286 7.02 29.74 -4.31
C LYS A 286 7.65 30.81 -5.19
N ARG A 287 8.23 30.44 -6.34
CA ARG A 287 8.80 31.38 -7.33
C ARG A 287 7.74 32.34 -7.83
N GLN A 288 6.58 31.84 -8.25
CA GLN A 288 5.46 32.68 -8.68
C GLN A 288 4.96 33.62 -7.57
N ALA A 289 4.93 33.17 -6.31
CA ALA A 289 4.55 34.02 -5.19
C ALA A 289 5.58 35.14 -4.94
N VAL A 290 6.88 34.85 -5.08
CA VAL A 290 7.95 35.85 -5.00
C VAL A 290 7.86 36.86 -6.15
N GLU A 291 7.67 36.39 -7.38
CA GLU A 291 7.48 37.24 -8.56
C GLU A 291 6.24 38.14 -8.43
N ARG A 292 5.11 37.59 -7.99
CA ARG A 292 3.90 38.38 -7.71
C ARG A 292 4.13 39.42 -6.61
N ARG A 293 4.87 39.07 -5.55
CA ARG A 293 5.23 40.02 -4.48
C ARG A 293 6.15 41.12 -5.02
N ALA A 294 7.11 40.79 -5.88
CA ALA A 294 8.01 41.75 -6.50
C ALA A 294 7.28 42.68 -7.49
N ALA A 295 6.36 42.14 -8.30
CA ALA A 295 5.53 42.93 -9.22
C ALA A 295 4.57 43.87 -8.48
N ASN A 296 4.04 43.44 -7.33
CA ASN A 296 3.17 44.24 -6.48
C ASN A 296 3.95 45.11 -5.47
N ALA A 297 5.29 45.07 -5.48
CA ALA A 297 6.09 45.88 -4.58
C ALA A 297 6.00 47.36 -4.99
N PRO A 298 5.65 48.28 -4.07
CA PRO A 298 5.64 49.70 -4.38
C PRO A 298 7.05 50.17 -4.78
N LYS A 299 7.12 51.03 -5.81
CA LYS A 299 8.40 51.57 -6.30
C LYS A 299 9.16 52.25 -5.14
N PRO A 300 10.50 52.13 -5.05
CA PRO A 300 11.28 52.82 -4.03
C PRO A 300 10.96 54.32 -4.03
N GLY A 301 10.49 54.85 -2.90
CA GLY A 301 10.07 56.26 -2.74
C GLY A 301 8.57 56.54 -2.81
N ALA A 302 7.71 55.54 -3.08
CA ALA A 302 6.26 55.73 -3.03
C ALA A 302 5.75 55.86 -1.57
N LYS A 303 5.20 57.02 -1.19
CA LYS A 303 4.55 57.22 0.11
C LYS A 303 3.35 56.28 0.25
N PRO A 304 3.15 55.62 1.41
CA PRO A 304 2.00 54.75 1.60
C PRO A 304 0.71 55.58 1.57
N VAL A 305 -0.15 55.31 0.58
CA VAL A 305 -1.49 55.89 0.54
C VAL A 305 -2.32 55.17 1.59
N ARG A 306 -2.56 55.84 2.71
CA ARG A 306 -3.40 55.34 3.80
C ARG A 306 -4.84 55.29 3.28
N LYS A 307 -5.33 54.11 2.88
CA LYS A 307 -6.76 53.92 2.61
C LYS A 307 -7.53 54.23 3.89
N LYS A 308 -8.31 55.31 3.85
CA LYS A 308 -9.21 55.74 4.93
C LYS A 308 -10.18 54.57 5.17
N ALA A 309 -10.21 54.05 6.38
CA ALA A 309 -11.17 53.01 6.76
C ALA A 309 -12.59 53.57 6.56
N GLU A 310 -13.35 52.97 5.64
CA GLU A 310 -14.79 53.22 5.56
C GLU A 310 -15.45 52.67 6.83
N ASN A 311 -16.12 53.56 7.54
CA ASN A 311 -16.78 53.30 8.80
C ASN A 311 -18.10 52.55 8.51
N PRO A 312 -18.34 51.33 9.01
CA PRO A 312 -19.55 50.55 8.64
C PRO A 312 -20.85 51.01 9.30
N ALA A 313 -20.90 52.19 9.92
CA ALA A 313 -22.02 52.62 10.74
C ALA A 313 -22.76 53.83 10.13
N ALA A 314 -23.53 53.60 9.07
CA ALA A 314 -24.59 54.51 8.60
C ALA A 314 -25.47 53.84 7.53
N HIS A 315 -26.11 52.72 7.87
CA HIS A 315 -27.24 52.21 7.09
C HIS A 315 -28.23 51.56 8.05
N ASP A 316 -28.95 52.40 8.80
CA ASP A 316 -30.26 52.09 9.39
C ASP A 316 -30.81 53.36 10.04
N SER A 317 -31.49 54.16 9.23
CA SER A 317 -32.54 55.11 9.64
C SER A 317 -32.93 55.93 8.42
N GLN A 318 -33.92 55.45 7.67
CA GLN A 318 -34.96 56.24 6.98
C GLN A 318 -35.70 55.36 5.97
N SER A 319 -36.80 54.78 6.43
CA SER A 319 -37.99 54.52 5.62
C SER A 319 -39.16 54.48 6.57
N GLU A 320 -39.75 55.66 6.80
CA GLU A 320 -41.18 55.78 7.10
C GLU A 320 -42.01 55.28 5.91
#